data_AF-A0A3N6EKH1-F1
#
_entry.id   AF-A0A3N6EKH1-F1
#
_cell.length_a   1.000
_cell.length_b   1.000
_cell.length_c   1.000
_cell.angle_alpha   90.00
_cell.angle_beta   90.00
_cell.angle_gamma   90.00
#
_symmetry.space_group_name_H-M   'P 1'
#
loop_
_entity.id
_entity.type
_entity.pdbx_description
1 polymer ?
#
loop_
_entity_poly.entity_id
_entity_poly.type
_entity_poly.pdbx_seq_one_letter_code
_entity_poly.pdbx_strand_id
1 'polypeptide(L)'
;MLDVFAPRNPSEFHRVLRPTGRLIVVRPIERHLAELRGQIPAIVTIDPDKEQRLQQALDPYFLAAGTQHVVYTTPLTRQEAIDLLGMTPSARHLTPADLSGHGSLPSRVTVSVLATSYQPR
;
A
#
# COMPACT_ATOMS: atom_id res chain seq x y z
N MET A 1 0.17 -16.70 5.00
CA MET A 1 0.54 -15.44 5.69
C MET A 1 0.23 -14.29 4.76
N LEU A 2 -0.30 -13.20 5.32
CA LEU A 2 -0.68 -12.01 4.57
C LEU A 2 0.17 -10.83 5.05
N ASP A 3 0.95 -10.26 4.14
CA ASP A 3 1.77 -9.07 4.35
C ASP A 3 1.14 -7.89 3.61
N VAL A 4 0.55 -6.95 4.34
CA VAL A 4 -0.20 -5.83 3.77
C VAL A 4 0.48 -4.53 4.21
N PHE A 5 1.12 -3.86 3.25
CA PHE A 5 1.82 -2.58 3.46
C PHE A 5 2.91 -2.59 4.55
N ALA A 6 3.35 -3.75 5.04
CA ALA A 6 4.31 -3.82 6.14
C ALA A 6 5.76 -3.89 5.63
N PRO A 7 6.74 -3.56 6.49
CA PRO A 7 8.16 -3.89 6.26
C PRO A 7 8.34 -5.40 6.13
N ARG A 8 9.23 -5.83 5.24
CA ARG A 8 9.34 -7.24 4.85
C ARG A 8 10.64 -7.84 5.36
N ASN A 9 10.53 -9.00 5.99
CA ASN A 9 11.68 -9.84 6.37
C ASN A 9 11.53 -11.23 5.75
N PRO A 10 12.00 -11.44 4.51
CA PRO A 10 11.80 -12.67 3.74
C PRO A 10 12.29 -13.95 4.44
N SER A 11 13.40 -13.89 5.19
CA SER A 11 13.92 -15.06 5.90
C SER A 11 12.99 -15.49 7.03
N GLU A 12 12.49 -14.54 7.82
CA GLU A 12 11.53 -14.84 8.89
C GLU A 12 10.20 -15.35 8.33
N PHE A 13 9.78 -14.80 7.19
CA PHE A 13 8.60 -15.28 6.50
C PHE A 13 8.73 -16.74 6.06
N HIS A 14 9.89 -17.11 5.52
CA HIS A 14 10.17 -18.49 5.12
C HIS A 14 10.24 -19.41 6.34
N ARG A 15 10.93 -18.98 7.41
CA ARG A 15 11.09 -19.72 8.66
C ARG A 15 9.76 -20.12 9.32
N VAL A 16 8.77 -19.22 9.32
CA VAL A 16 7.48 -19.46 10.00
C VAL A 16 6.42 -20.09 9.08
N LEU A 17 6.60 -20.03 7.77
CA LEU A 17 5.66 -20.64 6.83
C LEU A 17 5.89 -22.15 6.75
N ARG A 18 4.80 -22.90 6.84
CA ARG A 18 4.82 -24.34 6.49
C ARG A 18 5.25 -24.52 5.03
N PRO A 19 5.84 -25.67 4.64
CA PRO A 19 6.29 -25.91 3.27
C PRO A 19 5.19 -25.74 2.19
N THR A 20 3.96 -26.13 2.51
CA THR A 20 2.77 -25.95 1.62
C THR A 20 2.06 -24.60 1.84
N GLY A 21 2.73 -23.68 2.54
CA GLY A 21 2.23 -22.37 2.88
C GLY A 21 2.25 -21.43 1.69
N ARG A 22 1.65 -20.26 1.88
CA ARG A 22 1.63 -19.20 0.88
C ARG A 22 1.86 -17.86 1.56
N LEU A 23 2.76 -17.08 0.98
CA LEU A 23 2.94 -15.67 1.31
C LEU A 23 2.14 -14.86 0.30
N ILE A 24 1.25 -13.99 0.78
CA ILE A 24 0.55 -13.02 -0.07
C ILE A 24 1.06 -11.65 0.33
N VAL A 25 1.69 -10.95 -0.63
CA VAL A 25 2.20 -9.59 -0.44
C VAL A 25 1.28 -8.62 -1.14
N VAL A 26 0.69 -7.70 -0.37
CA VAL A 26 -0.17 -6.61 -0.86
C VAL A 26 0.58 -5.29 -0.77
N ARG A 27 0.65 -4.59 -1.90
CA ARG A 27 1.39 -3.32 -2.04
C ARG A 27 0.62 -2.30 -2.86
N PRO A 28 0.74 -1.00 -2.54
CA PRO A 28 0.02 0.05 -3.23
C PRO A 28 0.74 0.35 -4.54
N ILE A 29 -0.04 0.62 -5.58
CA ILE A 29 0.50 1.08 -6.87
C ILE A 29 0.08 2.51 -7.16
N GLU A 30 0.58 3.08 -8.26
CA GLU A 30 0.51 4.51 -8.56
C GLU A 30 -0.85 5.16 -8.36
N ARG A 31 -1.98 4.46 -8.56
CA ARG A 31 -3.33 5.03 -8.39
C ARG A 31 -3.92 4.89 -6.98
N HIS A 32 -3.22 4.28 -6.03
CA HIS A 32 -3.71 4.08 -4.68
C HIS A 32 -3.91 5.43 -3.97
N LEU A 33 -5.15 5.72 -3.56
CA LEU A 33 -5.55 6.95 -2.88
C LEU A 33 -5.12 8.24 -3.61
N ALA A 34 -5.01 8.20 -4.94
CA ALA A 34 -4.49 9.32 -5.72
C ALA A 34 -5.30 10.62 -5.51
N GLU A 35 -6.61 10.51 -5.30
CA GLU A 35 -7.50 11.64 -5.05
C GLU A 35 -7.18 12.36 -3.74
N LEU A 36 -6.80 11.61 -2.70
CA LEU A 36 -6.33 12.18 -1.44
C LEU A 36 -4.91 12.75 -1.58
N ARG A 37 -4.06 12.06 -2.35
CA ARG A 37 -2.66 12.49 -2.53
C ARG A 37 -2.51 13.77 -3.34
N GLY A 38 -3.38 13.99 -4.32
CA GLY A 38 -3.40 15.22 -5.12
C GLY A 38 -3.64 16.50 -4.32
N GLN A 39 -4.13 16.40 -3.08
CA GLN A 39 -4.38 17.56 -2.20
C GLN A 39 -3.27 17.80 -1.18
N ILE A 40 -2.26 16.95 -1.10
CA ILE A 40 -1.15 17.08 -0.15
C ILE A 40 0.17 17.13 -0.93
N PRO A 41 0.80 18.32 -1.06
CA PRO A 41 2.02 18.50 -1.85
C PRO A 41 3.22 17.65 -1.39
N ALA A 42 3.21 17.14 -0.16
CA ALA A 42 4.33 16.45 0.50
C ALA A 42 4.21 14.91 0.55
N ILE A 43 3.32 14.30 -0.23
CA ILE A 43 3.18 12.84 -0.20
C ILE A 43 4.30 12.13 -0.95
N VAL A 44 4.92 11.17 -0.25
CA VAL A 44 5.94 10.26 -0.77
C VAL A 44 5.37 9.53 -1.98
N THR A 45 5.90 9.84 -3.16
CA THR A 45 5.60 9.12 -4.40
C THR A 45 6.00 7.65 -4.26
N ILE A 46 5.22 6.76 -4.88
CA ILE A 46 5.56 5.35 -4.91
C ILE A 46 6.79 5.20 -5.82
N ASP A 47 7.94 5.01 -5.18
CA ASP A 47 9.21 4.78 -5.84
C ASP A 47 9.11 3.54 -6.76
N PRO A 48 9.33 3.71 -8.08
CA PRO A 48 9.18 2.64 -9.07
C PRO A 48 10.16 1.47 -8.84
N ASP A 49 11.31 1.72 -8.21
CA ASP A 49 12.32 0.70 -7.91
C ASP A 49 11.96 -0.14 -6.67
N LYS A 50 10.87 0.20 -5.96
CA LYS A 50 10.38 -0.63 -4.83
C LYS A 50 9.99 -2.03 -5.27
N GLU A 51 9.40 -2.16 -6.45
CA GLU A 51 8.95 -3.45 -6.97
C GLU A 51 10.14 -4.37 -7.28
N GLN A 52 11.18 -3.82 -7.91
CA GLN A 52 12.39 -4.58 -8.24
C GLN A 52 13.16 -4.98 -6.98
N ARG A 53 13.32 -4.08 -6.00
CA ARG A 53 13.93 -4.41 -4.70
C ARG A 53 13.15 -5.46 -3.93
N LEU A 54 11.82 -5.40 -3.99
CA LEU A 54 10.96 -6.41 -3.38
C LEU A 54 11.19 -7.79 -4.00
N GLN A 55 11.22 -7.85 -5.33
CA GLN A 55 11.47 -9.11 -6.03
C GLN A 55 12.84 -9.69 -5.68
N GLN A 56 13.89 -8.86 -5.71
CA GLN A 56 15.25 -9.26 -5.33
C GLN A 56 15.35 -9.78 -3.89
N ALA A 57 14.62 -9.18 -2.95
CA ALA A 57 14.63 -9.61 -1.56
C ALA A 57 13.89 -10.94 -1.33
N LEU A 58 12.81 -11.21 -2.09
CA LEU A 58 12.00 -12.42 -1.94
C LEU A 58 12.56 -13.60 -2.73
N ASP A 59 13.22 -13.36 -3.86
CA ASP A 59 13.73 -14.38 -4.79
C ASP A 59 14.51 -15.53 -4.13
N PRO A 60 15.39 -15.31 -3.13
CA PRO A 60 16.13 -16.39 -2.48
C PRO A 60 15.24 -17.38 -1.72
N TYR A 61 14.07 -16.94 -1.24
CA TYR A 61 13.22 -17.71 -0.33
C TYR A 61 11.91 -18.17 -0.97
N PHE A 62 11.48 -17.48 -2.02
CA PHE A 62 10.14 -17.63 -2.56
C PHE A 62 10.11 -17.66 -4.09
N LEU A 63 9.09 -18.34 -4.62
CA LEU A 63 8.71 -18.36 -6.02
C LEU A 63 7.38 -17.64 -6.20
N ALA A 64 7.34 -16.65 -7.10
CA ALA A 64 6.08 -15.98 -7.44
C ALA A 64 5.16 -16.95 -8.20
N ALA A 65 3.94 -17.12 -7.70
CA ALA A 65 2.92 -17.99 -8.29
C ALA A 65 1.89 -17.22 -9.14
N GLY A 66 1.72 -15.92 -8.88
CA GLY A 66 0.81 -15.07 -9.64
C GLY A 66 0.55 -13.74 -8.95
N THR A 67 0.20 -12.72 -9.74
CA THR A 67 -0.13 -11.38 -9.27
C THR A 67 -1.53 -11.00 -9.72
N GLN A 68 -2.32 -10.45 -8.79
CA GLN A 68 -3.64 -9.91 -9.07
C GLN A 68 -3.66 -8.41 -8.85
N HIS A 69 -4.26 -7.68 -9.78
CA HIS A 69 -4.55 -6.25 -9.65
C HIS A 69 -5.92 -6.10 -9.00
N VAL A 70 -5.96 -5.46 -7.84
CA VAL A 70 -7.22 -5.16 -7.14
C VAL A 70 -7.42 -3.66 -7.21
N VAL A 71 -8.43 -3.25 -7.99
CA VAL A 71 -8.76 -1.85 -8.20
C VAL A 71 -10.26 -1.65 -8.03
N TYR A 72 -10.64 -0.75 -7.12
CA TYR A 72 -12.01 -0.33 -6.96
C TYR A 72 -12.05 1.10 -6.38
N THR A 73 -13.20 1.74 -6.51
CA THR A 73 -13.46 3.04 -5.88
C THR A 73 -14.43 2.86 -4.73
N THR A 74 -14.17 3.53 -3.61
CA THR A 74 -15.09 3.53 -2.46
C THR A 74 -15.50 4.96 -2.13
N PRO A 75 -16.80 5.23 -1.86
CA PRO A 75 -17.22 6.51 -1.33
C PRO A 75 -16.57 6.75 0.03
N LEU A 76 -16.47 8.01 0.41
CA LEU A 76 -15.84 8.43 1.64
C LEU A 76 -16.51 9.71 2.16
N THR A 77 -16.77 9.76 3.45
CA THR A 77 -17.18 10.99 4.13
C THR A 77 -15.97 11.90 4.33
N ARG A 78 -16.23 13.18 4.61
CA ARG A 78 -15.18 14.14 4.95
C ARG A 78 -14.35 13.68 6.16
N GLN A 79 -15.00 13.12 7.18
CA GLN A 79 -14.32 12.67 8.40
C GLN A 79 -13.40 11.48 8.09
N GLU A 80 -13.88 10.49 7.36
CA GLU A 80 -13.06 9.35 6.93
C GLU A 80 -11.87 9.80 6.06
N ALA A 81 -12.00 10.88 5.27
CA ALA A 81 -10.88 11.41 4.50
C ALA A 81 -9.80 11.94 5.42
N ILE A 82 -10.19 12.70 6.44
CA ILE A 82 -9.28 13.23 7.46
C ILE A 82 -8.62 12.07 8.23
N ASP A 83 -9.40 11.06 8.62
CA ASP A 83 -8.90 9.90 9.36
C ASP A 83 -7.88 9.10 8.52
N LEU A 84 -8.19 8.81 7.25
CA LEU A 84 -7.27 8.14 6.34
C LEU A 84 -5.96 8.91 6.19
N LEU A 85 -6.02 10.23 6.03
CA LEU A 85 -4.83 11.07 5.96
C LEU A 85 -3.99 11.00 7.23
N GLY A 86 -4.65 11.00 8.39
CA GLY A 86 -4.03 10.85 9.71
C GLY A 86 -3.33 9.50 9.94
N MET A 87 -3.74 8.45 9.24
CA MET A 87 -3.09 7.13 9.29
C MET A 87 -1.89 6.99 8.35
N THR A 88 -1.64 7.99 7.48
CA THR A 88 -0.49 7.95 6.57
C THR A 88 0.79 8.49 7.21
N PRO A 89 1.98 8.09 6.73
CA PRO A 89 3.24 8.72 7.15
C PRO A 89 3.32 10.23 6.88
N SER A 90 2.42 10.75 6.04
CA SER A 90 2.30 12.17 5.70
C SER A 90 1.41 12.94 6.68
N ALA A 91 0.79 12.29 7.66
CA ALA A 91 0.00 12.93 8.72
C ALA A 91 0.77 14.05 9.44
N ARG A 92 2.08 13.85 9.65
CA ARG A 92 2.98 14.84 10.29
C ARG A 92 3.20 16.12 9.47
N HIS A 93 2.77 16.14 8.21
CA HIS A 93 2.86 17.30 7.32
C HIS A 93 1.50 18.00 7.15
N LEU A 94 0.43 17.50 7.77
CA LEU A 94 -0.90 18.11 7.71
C LEU A 94 -0.96 19.30 8.67
N THR A 95 -1.36 20.46 8.16
CA THR A 95 -1.71 21.61 8.99
C THR A 95 -3.22 21.68 9.21
N PRO A 96 -3.70 22.30 10.30
CA PRO A 96 -5.13 22.56 10.48
C PRO A 96 -5.74 23.34 9.32
N ALA A 97 -4.96 24.18 8.63
CA ALA A 97 -5.37 24.91 7.43
C ALA A 97 -5.60 23.97 6.22
N ASP A 98 -4.87 22.87 6.11
CA ASP A 98 -5.09 21.85 5.07
C ASP A 98 -6.39 21.05 5.31
N LEU A 99 -6.78 20.88 6.57
CA LEU A 99 -8.00 20.17 6.97
C LEU A 99 -9.25 21.06 6.98
N SER A 100 -9.07 22.37 7.23
CA SER A 100 -10.13 23.39 7.31
C SER A 100 -10.27 24.26 6.06
N GLY A 101 -9.26 24.27 5.19
CA GLY A 101 -9.21 25.05 3.97
C GLY A 101 -10.31 24.68 2.97
N HIS A 102 -10.68 25.65 2.14
CA HIS A 102 -11.80 25.59 1.19
C HIS A 102 -11.59 24.63 0.00
N GLY A 103 -10.60 23.72 0.06
CA GLY A 103 -10.45 22.63 -0.89
C GLY A 103 -11.45 21.52 -0.55
N SER A 104 -12.28 21.13 -1.53
CA SER A 104 -13.19 20.00 -1.32
C SER A 104 -12.37 18.72 -1.19
N LEU A 105 -12.29 18.14 0.01
CA LEU A 105 -11.82 16.75 0.18
C LEU A 105 -12.63 15.84 -0.75
N PRO A 106 -12.01 14.80 -1.34
CA PRO A 106 -12.71 13.92 -2.25
C PRO A 106 -13.77 13.12 -1.48
N SER A 107 -14.95 12.98 -2.08
CA SER A 107 -16.04 12.13 -1.56
C SER A 107 -15.92 10.67 -2.01
N ARG A 108 -14.86 10.34 -2.75
CA ARG A 108 -14.57 9.00 -3.26
C ARG A 108 -13.07 8.84 -3.47
N VAL A 109 -12.55 7.67 -3.18
CA VAL A 109 -11.12 7.36 -3.34
C VAL A 109 -10.92 6.06 -4.10
N THR A 110 -9.81 5.96 -4.83
CA THR A 110 -9.41 4.74 -5.51
C THR A 110 -8.52 3.89 -4.61
N VAL A 111 -8.94 2.65 -4.34
CA VAL A 111 -8.06 1.61 -3.80
C VAL A 111 -7.45 0.87 -4.99
N SER A 112 -6.14 0.98 -5.15
CA SER A 112 -5.39 0.29 -6.22
C SER A 112 -4.18 -0.42 -5.64
N VAL A 113 -4.16 -1.75 -5.66
CA VAL A 113 -3.08 -2.56 -5.08
C VAL A 113 -2.72 -3.74 -5.97
N LEU A 114 -1.50 -4.23 -5.82
CA LEU A 114 -1.08 -5.54 -6.32
C LEU A 114 -1.09 -6.52 -5.15
N ALA A 115 -1.67 -7.69 -5.38
CA ALA A 115 -1.56 -8.84 -4.50
C ALA A 115 -0.78 -9.94 -5.23
N THR A 116 0.46 -10.18 -4.82
CA THR A 116 1.29 -11.27 -5.37
C THR A 116 1.32 -12.43 -4.41
N SER A 117 0.99 -13.61 -4.91
CA SER A 117 1.11 -14.88 -4.23
C SER A 117 2.49 -15.48 -4.45
N TYR A 118 3.11 -15.95 -3.38
CA TYR A 118 4.41 -16.59 -3.37
C TYR A 118 4.34 -17.95 -2.67
N GLN A 119 5.08 -18.93 -3.20
CA GLN A 119 5.30 -20.24 -2.59
C GLN A 119 6.71 -20.30 -2.01
N PRO A 120 6.91 -20.89 -0.82
CA PRO A 120 8.25 -21.17 -0.31
C PRO A 120 9.04 -22.02 -1.32
N ARG A 121 10.33 -21.69 -1.49
CA ARG A 121 11.30 -22.56 -2.15
C ARG A 121 11.72 -23.70 -1.23
#